data_AF-A0AA50J423-F1
#
_entry.id   AF-A0AA50J423-F1
#
_cell.length_a   1.000
_cell.length_b   1.000
_cell.length_c   1.000
_cell.angle_alpha   90.00
_cell.angle_beta   90.00
_cell.angle_gamma   90.00
#
_symmetry.space_group_name_H-M   'P 1'
#
loop_
_entity.id
_entity.type
_entity.pdbx_description
1 polymer ?
#
loop_
_entity_poly.entity_id
_entity_poly.type
_entity_poly.pdbx_seq_one_letter_code
_entity_poly.pdbx_strand_id
1 'polypeptide(L)'
;FGNTSGLGGSSGGNKHLVEFRAGRMTLKGRMVHPDKRKGLLYVYQGEDSLMHFCWKDRTSGEVEDDLLIFPDDCEFVRVSECTTGRVYVLKFKSFAKKYFFWM
;
A
#
# COMPACT_ATOMS: atom_id res chain seq x y z
N PHE A 1 -21.22 -9.45 35.54
CA PHE A 1 -19.98 -9.88 34.87
C PHE A 1 -19.80 -9.00 33.65
N GLY A 2 -19.01 -7.94 33.82
CA GLY A 2 -18.84 -6.88 32.82
C GLY A 2 -17.91 -7.31 31.70
N ASN A 3 -18.31 -7.01 30.47
CA ASN A 3 -17.47 -7.18 29.29
C ASN A 3 -16.94 -5.78 28.91
N THR A 4 -15.79 -5.43 29.48
CA THR A 4 -15.02 -4.25 29.10
C THR A 4 -13.63 -4.68 28.66
N SER A 5 -13.45 -4.79 27.35
CA SER A 5 -12.14 -4.70 26.70
C SER A 5 -12.31 -3.95 25.37
N GLY A 6 -13.01 -2.82 25.44
CA GLY A 6 -12.82 -1.70 24.52
C GLY A 6 -11.75 -0.80 25.11
N LEU A 7 -10.47 -1.10 24.85
CA LEU A 7 -9.36 -0.20 25.12
C LEU A 7 -8.50 -0.11 23.86
N GLY A 8 -8.92 0.81 22.99
CA GLY A 8 -8.11 1.38 21.92
C GLY A 8 -8.48 2.84 21.85
N GLY A 9 -7.69 3.68 22.53
CA GLY A 9 -7.98 5.08 22.80
C GLY A 9 -8.36 5.89 21.56
N SER A 10 -9.35 6.76 21.76
CA SER A 10 -9.71 7.81 20.81
C SER A 10 -8.57 8.83 20.70
N SER A 11 -7.87 8.81 19.57
CA SER A 11 -7.21 10.00 19.01
C SER A 11 -7.85 10.28 17.66
N GLY A 12 -8.59 11.37 17.58
CA GLY A 12 -9.13 11.89 16.32
C GLY A 12 -8.01 12.42 15.45
N GLY A 13 -7.85 11.83 14.27
CA GLY A 13 -6.80 12.15 13.30
C GLY A 13 -6.49 10.91 12.49
N ASN A 14 -6.45 11.03 11.16
CA ASN A 14 -6.22 9.89 10.27
C ASN A 14 -5.03 9.05 10.74
N LYS A 15 -5.25 7.76 11.01
CA LYS A 15 -4.19 6.80 11.42
C LYS A 15 -3.12 6.59 10.34
N HIS A 16 -3.41 7.00 9.10
CA HIS A 16 -2.51 6.89 7.98
C HIS A 16 -1.73 8.20 7.81
N LEU A 17 -0.42 8.08 7.68
CA LEU A 17 0.49 9.19 7.36
C LEU A 17 0.23 9.72 5.95
N VAL A 18 -0.10 8.81 5.04
CA VAL A 18 -0.60 9.13 3.70
C VAL A 18 -1.59 8.06 3.28
N GLU A 19 -2.62 8.46 2.55
CA GLU A 19 -3.53 7.54 1.87
C GLU A 19 -4.01 8.13 0.55
N PHE A 20 -4.21 7.26 -0.45
CA PHE A 20 -4.81 7.64 -1.72
C PHE A 20 -5.40 6.44 -2.43
N ARG A 21 -6.33 6.71 -3.34
CA ARG A 21 -6.94 5.67 -4.18
C ARG A 21 -5.94 5.25 -5.25
N ALA A 22 -5.65 3.97 -5.30
CA ALA A 22 -4.82 3.35 -6.32
C ALA A 22 -5.17 1.87 -6.44
N GLY A 23 -5.25 1.34 -7.66
CA GLY A 23 -5.32 -0.09 -7.89
C GLY A 23 -3.92 -0.70 -8.03
N ARG A 24 -3.87 -2.03 -8.01
CA ARG A 24 -2.63 -2.80 -8.17
C ARG A 24 -2.46 -3.24 -9.62
N MET A 25 -1.25 -3.66 -9.95
CA MET A 25 -0.98 -4.38 -11.19
C MET A 25 -0.09 -5.59 -10.91
N THR A 26 -0.24 -6.63 -11.73
CA THR A 26 0.56 -7.85 -11.66
C THR A 26 1.45 -7.96 -12.88
N LEU A 27 2.73 -8.27 -12.67
CA LEU A 27 3.66 -8.55 -13.75
C LEU A 27 3.49 -10.02 -14.18
N LYS A 28 3.15 -10.25 -15.45
CA LYS A 28 3.09 -11.58 -16.07
C LYS A 28 4.09 -11.63 -17.21
N GLY A 29 5.19 -12.37 -17.02
CA GLY A 29 6.32 -12.36 -17.93
C GLY A 29 6.95 -10.97 -18.02
N ARG A 30 6.80 -10.31 -19.18
CA ARG A 30 7.31 -8.94 -19.41
C ARG A 30 6.21 -7.87 -19.46
N MET A 31 4.95 -8.25 -19.23
CA MET A 31 3.80 -7.34 -19.32
C MET A 31 3.14 -7.12 -17.97
N VAL A 32 2.77 -5.87 -17.68
CA VAL A 32 2.09 -5.46 -16.45
C VAL A 32 0.59 -5.38 -16.73
N HIS A 33 -0.22 -6.11 -15.95
CA HIS A 33 -1.66 -6.18 -16.11
C HIS A 33 -2.37 -5.53 -14.91
N PRO A 34 -3.27 -4.56 -15.14
CA PRO A 34 -4.01 -3.93 -14.05
C PRO A 34 -4.98 -4.92 -13.40
N ASP A 35 -5.00 -4.92 -12.07
CA ASP A 35 -6.12 -5.42 -11.29
C ASP A 35 -7.25 -4.37 -11.37
N LYS A 36 -8.47 -4.81 -11.71
CA LYS A 36 -9.64 -3.95 -11.88
C LYS A 36 -10.25 -3.49 -10.55
N ARG A 37 -9.85 -4.11 -9.43
CA ARG A 37 -10.39 -3.81 -8.11
C ARG A 37 -9.97 -2.43 -7.65
N LYS A 38 -10.90 -1.72 -7.00
CA LYS A 38 -10.65 -0.38 -6.44
C LYS A 38 -9.86 -0.54 -5.15
N GLY A 39 -8.63 -0.06 -5.14
CA GLY A 39 -7.79 -0.12 -3.96
C GLY A 39 -7.69 1.19 -3.19
N LEU A 40 -7.25 1.08 -1.94
CA LEU A 40 -6.71 2.16 -1.13
C LEU A 40 -5.27 1.80 -0.79
N LEU A 41 -4.34 2.67 -1.19
CA LEU A 41 -2.95 2.57 -0.80
C LEU A 41 -2.72 3.54 0.35
N TYR A 42 -2.09 3.06 1.41
CA TYR A 42 -1.82 3.90 2.58
C TYR A 42 -0.53 3.47 3.27
N VAL A 43 0.03 4.42 4.03
CA VAL A 43 1.19 4.19 4.88
C VAL A 43 0.83 4.61 6.29
N TYR A 44 1.21 3.79 7.27
CA TYR A 44 1.07 4.14 8.68
C TYR A 44 2.31 3.70 9.47
N GLN A 45 2.48 4.28 10.65
CA GLN A 45 3.48 3.82 11.61
C GLN A 45 2.79 2.95 12.66
N GLY A 46 3.26 1.72 12.82
CA GLY A 46 2.78 0.77 13.81
C GLY A 46 3.13 1.19 15.24
N GLU A 47 2.53 0.54 16.23
CA GLU A 47 2.81 0.78 17.65
C GLU A 47 4.25 0.40 18.03
N ASP A 48 4.86 -0.51 17.27
CA ASP A 48 6.28 -0.89 17.34
C ASP A 48 7.21 0.12 16.64
N SER A 49 6.68 1.25 16.17
CA SER A 49 7.36 2.29 15.39
C SER A 49 7.81 1.86 13.99
N LEU A 50 7.41 0.68 13.51
CA LEU A 50 7.74 0.21 12.17
C LEU A 50 6.81 0.83 11.12
N MET A 51 7.33 1.04 9.91
CA MET A 51 6.57 1.67 8.83
C MET A 51 5.92 0.61 7.96
N HIS A 52 4.62 0.71 7.79
CA HIS A 52 3.80 -0.22 7.02
C HIS A 52 3.31 0.44 5.74
N PHE A 53 3.59 -0.18 4.60
CA PHE A 53 3.04 0.16 3.29
C PHE A 53 1.96 -0.85 2.93
N CYS A 54 0.71 -0.41 2.87
CA CYS A 54 -0.42 -1.31 2.72
C CYS A 54 -1.21 -1.06 1.45
N TRP A 55 -1.79 -2.13 0.94
CA TRP A 55 -2.86 -2.06 -0.05
C TRP A 55 -4.10 -2.80 0.44
N LYS A 56 -5.22 -2.09 0.42
CA LYS A 56 -6.53 -2.59 0.84
C LYS A 56 -7.51 -2.61 -0.33
N ASP A 57 -8.20 -3.73 -0.51
CA ASP A 57 -9.34 -3.81 -1.42
C ASP A 57 -10.51 -3.04 -0.81
N ARG A 58 -11.03 -2.03 -1.52
CA ARG A 58 -12.14 -1.21 -1.04
C ARG A 58 -13.49 -1.90 -1.20
N THR A 59 -13.55 -3.00 -1.96
CA THR A 59 -14.77 -3.77 -2.19
C THR A 59 -15.03 -4.70 -1.02
N SER A 60 -14.03 -5.49 -0.62
CA SER A 60 -14.12 -6.41 0.53
C SER A 60 -13.78 -5.73 1.85
N GLY A 61 -12.92 -4.72 1.85
CA GLY A 61 -12.39 -4.10 3.06
C GLY A 61 -11.10 -4.76 3.57
N GLU A 62 -10.64 -5.82 2.92
CA GLU A 62 -9.48 -6.62 3.32
C GLU A 62 -8.16 -5.96 2.94
N VAL A 63 -7.17 -6.06 3.84
CA VAL A 63 -5.78 -5.65 3.58
C VAL A 63 -5.05 -6.84 2.96
N GLU A 64 -4.71 -6.76 1.68
CA GLU A 64 -4.09 -7.88 0.97
C GLU A 64 -2.57 -7.79 0.92
N ASP A 65 -2.02 -6.59 0.97
CA ASP A 65 -0.59 -6.37 1.20
C ASP A 65 -0.41 -5.56 2.46
N ASP A 66 0.49 -6.02 3.31
CA ASP A 66 1.06 -5.26 4.41
C ASP A 66 2.58 -5.46 4.38
N LEU A 67 3.30 -4.46 3.87
CA LEU A 67 4.73 -4.52 3.68
C LEU A 67 5.43 -3.63 4.71
N LEU A 68 6.29 -4.24 5.51
CA LEU A 68 7.20 -3.48 6.35
C LEU A 68 8.29 -2.85 5.48
N ILE A 69 8.47 -1.53 5.60
CA ILE A 69 9.47 -0.76 4.87
C ILE A 69 10.41 -0.05 5.86
N PHE A 70 11.70 -0.01 5.53
CA PHE A 70 12.68 0.76 6.28
C PHE A 70 13.09 2.02 5.51
N PRO A 71 13.65 3.04 6.18
CA PRO A 71 14.30 4.14 5.50
C PRO A 71 15.29 3.62 4.45
N ASP A 72 15.26 4.26 3.27
CA ASP A 72 16.11 3.92 2.13
C ASP A 72 15.91 2.54 1.47
N ASP A 73 15.05 1.65 1.99
CA ASP A 73 14.85 0.31 1.42
C ASP A 73 14.09 0.28 0.11
N CYS A 74 13.22 1.27 -0.12
CA CYS A 74 12.37 1.31 -1.30
C CYS A 74 12.20 2.72 -1.87
N GLU A 75 11.96 2.78 -3.17
CA GLU A 75 11.62 4.00 -3.89
C GLU A 75 10.26 3.84 -4.56
N PHE A 76 9.40 4.86 -4.43
CA PHE A 76 8.11 4.94 -5.11
C PHE A 76 8.22 5.89 -6.31
N VAL A 77 8.28 5.32 -7.51
CA VAL A 77 8.69 6.06 -8.72
C VAL A 77 7.62 5.93 -9.80
N ARG A 78 7.43 6.99 -10.58
CA ARG A 78 6.55 6.94 -11.77
C ARG A 78 7.19 6.05 -12.84
N VAL A 79 6.36 5.24 -13.51
CA VAL A 79 6.76 4.44 -14.68
C VAL A 79 6.57 5.28 -15.94
N SER A 80 7.65 5.78 -16.53
CA SER A 80 7.63 6.63 -17.73
C SER A 80 7.16 5.91 -19.00
N GLU A 81 7.37 4.60 -19.05
CA GLU A 81 7.06 3.73 -20.18
C GLU A 81 5.55 3.55 -20.36
N CYS A 82 4.76 3.81 -19.30
CA CYS A 82 3.31 3.85 -19.40
C CYS A 82 2.84 5.28 -19.71
N THR A 83 2.55 5.54 -20.98
CA THR A 83 2.12 6.86 -21.47
C THR A 83 0.62 7.08 -21.39
N THR A 84 -0.18 6.01 -21.28
CA THR A 84 -1.65 6.04 -21.33
C THR A 84 -2.31 6.18 -19.95
N GLY A 85 -1.52 6.22 -18.87
CA GLY A 85 -2.05 6.27 -17.51
C GLY A 85 -1.05 6.81 -16.49
N ARG A 86 -1.48 6.81 -15.22
CA ARG A 86 -0.66 7.20 -14.07
C ARG A 86 -0.23 5.95 -13.34
N VAL A 87 0.88 5.37 -13.78
CA VAL A 87 1.45 4.14 -13.19
C VAL A 87 2.69 4.46 -12.38
N TYR A 88 2.75 3.87 -11.20
CA TYR A 88 3.86 3.98 -10.26
C TYR A 88 4.34 2.59 -9.86
N VAL A 89 5.58 2.51 -9.42
CA VAL A 89 6.20 1.27 -8.95
C VAL A 89 6.91 1.52 -7.62
N LEU A 90 6.64 0.66 -6.65
CA LEU A 90 7.45 0.51 -5.45
C LEU A 90 8.57 -0.49 -5.77
N LYS A 91 9.80 0.01 -5.84
CA LYS A 91 11.01 -0.77 -6.09
C LYS A 91 11.77 -0.92 -4.79
N PHE A 92 12.00 -2.15 -4.34
CA PHE A 92 12.91 -2.42 -3.24
C PHE A 92 14.36 -2.44 -3.76
N LYS A 93 15.28 -1.83 -3.03
CA LYS A 93 16.70 -1.79 -3.38
C LYS A 93 17.38 -3.12 -3.11
N SER A 94 16.98 -3.77 -2.01
CA SER A 94 17.60 -5.01 -1.52
C SER A 94 17.13 -6.28 -2.25
N PHE A 95 16.01 -6.24 -2.98
CA PHE A 95 15.50 -7.39 -3.72
C PHE A 95 14.73 -7.00 -4.97
N ALA A 96 14.79 -7.86 -6.01
CA ALA A 96 14.26 -7.57 -7.34
C ALA A 96 12.72 -7.52 -7.45
N LYS A 97 11.98 -7.62 -6.33
CA LYS A 97 10.52 -7.60 -6.33
C LYS A 97 10.02 -6.17 -6.56
N LYS A 98 9.06 -6.05 -7.48
CA LYS A 98 8.43 -4.78 -7.86
C LYS A 98 6.94 -4.87 -7.61
N TYR A 99 6.37 -3.83 -7.01
CA TYR A 99 4.91 -3.70 -6.86
C TYR A 99 4.44 -2.52 -7.71
N PHE A 100 3.50 -2.77 -8.62
CA PHE A 100 3.01 -1.78 -9.55
C PHE A 100 1.62 -1.31 -9.14
N PHE A 101 1.37 -0.01 -9.27
CA PHE A 101 0.14 0.64 -8.88
C PHE A 101 -0.33 1.61 -9.96
N TRP A 102 -1.65 1.72 -10.15
CA TRP A 102 -2.27 2.68 -11.04
C TRP A 102 -3.20 3.61 -10.26
N MET A 103 -3.17 4.89 -10.58
CA MET A 103 -3.97 5.93 -9.93
C MET A 103 -5.31 6.13 -10.64
#